data_AF-A0A7G1GZK3-F1
#
_entry.id   AF-A0A7G1GZK3-F1
#
_cell.length_a   1.000
_cell.length_b   1.000
_cell.length_c   1.000
_cell.angle_alpha   90.00
_cell.angle_beta   90.00
_cell.angle_gamma   90.00
#
_symmetry.space_group_name_H-M   'P 1'
#
loop_
_entity.id
_entity.type
_entity.pdbx_description
1 polymer ?
#
loop_
_entity_poly.entity_id
_entity_poly.type
_entity_poly.pdbx_seq_one_letter_code
_entity_poly.pdbx_strand_id
1 'polypeptide(L)'
;MRRFRLILLPVMIVIFLTVFTGNATAQKPVKDESLRKGETRATLDPNLFTDARTKRAYQIAKEIPWVLDSIYCYCMCEESPVFKHKSLLSCYVDNHAAM
;
A
#
# COMPACT_ATOMS: atom_id res chain seq x y z
N MET A 1 9.82 -38.99 -42.76
CA MET A 1 8.77 -38.07 -42.26
C MET A 1 7.95 -38.60 -41.06
N ARG A 2 7.50 -39.87 -41.02
CA ARG A 2 6.78 -40.43 -39.85
C ARG A 2 7.60 -40.49 -38.56
N ARG A 3 8.87 -40.91 -38.63
CA ARG A 3 9.77 -40.99 -37.46
C ARG A 3 10.11 -39.61 -36.85
N PHE A 4 10.14 -38.57 -37.69
CA PHE A 4 10.36 -37.19 -37.25
C PHE A 4 9.11 -36.63 -36.55
N ARG A 5 7.91 -36.93 -37.06
CA ARG A 5 6.62 -36.61 -36.40
C ARG A 5 6.45 -37.32 -35.06
N LEU A 6 6.94 -38.56 -34.91
CA LEU A 6 6.87 -39.32 -33.65
C LEU A 6 7.73 -38.72 -32.53
N ILE A 7 8.75 -37.92 -32.87
CA ILE A 7 9.65 -37.28 -31.90
C ILE A 7 9.29 -35.81 -31.69
N LEU A 8 8.93 -35.08 -32.75
CA LEU A 8 8.57 -33.66 -32.65
C LEU A 8 7.29 -33.40 -31.83
N LEU A 9 6.31 -34.30 -31.93
CA LEU A 9 5.01 -34.12 -31.29
C LEU A 9 5.08 -34.21 -29.75
N PRO A 10 5.76 -35.20 -29.13
CA PRO A 10 5.94 -35.19 -27.68
C PRO A 10 6.84 -34.05 -27.20
N VAL A 11 7.86 -33.65 -27.98
CA VAL A 11 8.73 -32.51 -27.63
C VAL A 11 7.94 -31.20 -27.59
N MET A 12 7.09 -30.95 -28.59
CA MET A 12 6.21 -29.78 -28.60
C MET A 12 5.20 -29.79 -27.46
N ILE A 13 4.67 -30.97 -27.08
CA ILE A 13 3.78 -31.12 -25.92
C ILE A 13 4.50 -30.79 -24.61
N VAL A 14 5.74 -31.27 -24.43
CA VAL A 14 6.56 -30.97 -23.23
C VAL A 14 6.89 -29.48 -23.15
N ILE A 15 7.25 -28.85 -24.26
CA ILE A 15 7.49 -27.40 -24.33
C ILE A 15 6.20 -26.63 -23.98
N PHE A 16 5.06 -27.05 -24.52
CA PHE A 16 3.79 -26.40 -24.22
C PHE A 16 3.38 -26.55 -22.74
N LEU A 17 3.58 -27.73 -22.15
CA LEU A 17 3.30 -27.98 -20.73
C LEU A 17 4.21 -27.17 -19.80
N THR A 18 5.50 -27.05 -20.12
CA THR A 18 6.45 -26.27 -19.30
C THR A 18 6.21 -24.76 -19.40
N VAL A 19 5.82 -24.24 -20.56
CA VAL A 19 5.48 -22.81 -20.73
C VAL A 19 4.14 -22.45 -20.08
N PHE A 20 3.14 -23.35 -20.14
CA PHE A 20 1.82 -23.09 -19.57
C PHE A 20 1.84 -23.09 -18.02
N THR A 21 2.66 -23.95 -17.41
CA THR A 21 2.80 -24.02 -15.95
C THR A 21 3.58 -22.84 -15.36
N GLY A 22 4.53 -22.27 -16.09
CA GLY A 22 5.33 -21.13 -15.63
C GLY A 22 4.52 -19.84 -15.39
N ASN A 23 3.47 -19.59 -16.19
CA ASN A 23 2.66 -18.37 -16.07
C ASN A 23 1.60 -18.40 -14.96
N ALA A 24 1.26 -19.58 -14.42
CA ALA A 24 0.24 -19.73 -13.39
C ALA A 24 0.70 -19.31 -11.97
N THR A 25 1.99 -19.02 -11.80
CA THR A 25 2.61 -18.69 -10.50
C THR A 25 2.89 -17.19 -10.33
N ALA A 26 2.38 -16.32 -11.21
CA ALA A 26 2.44 -14.87 -11.02
C ALA A 26 1.67 -14.48 -9.74
N GLN A 27 2.37 -14.51 -8.61
CA GLN A 27 1.83 -14.26 -7.30
C GLN A 27 1.42 -12.79 -7.23
N LYS A 28 0.11 -12.54 -7.11
CA LYS A 28 -0.37 -11.17 -6.86
C LYS A 28 0.28 -10.69 -5.55
N PRO A 29 0.90 -9.50 -5.53
CA PRO A 29 1.47 -8.98 -4.30
C PRO A 29 0.34 -8.83 -3.27
N VAL A 30 0.47 -9.53 -2.15
CA VAL A 30 -0.42 -9.38 -1.00
C VAL A 30 -0.08 -8.06 -0.33
N LYS A 31 -1.10 -7.24 -0.02
CA LYS A 31 -0.89 -6.02 0.76
C LYS A 31 -0.55 -6.43 2.18
N ASP A 32 0.66 -6.11 2.62
CA ASP A 32 1.07 -6.26 4.00
C ASP A 32 0.44 -5.15 4.86
N GLU A 33 -0.38 -5.56 5.82
CA GLU A 33 -1.07 -4.66 6.76
C GLU A 33 -0.55 -4.80 8.19
N SER A 34 0.49 -5.63 8.42
CA SER A 34 1.03 -5.90 9.76
C SER A 34 1.56 -4.67 10.47
N LEU A 35 1.91 -3.63 9.73
CA LEU A 35 2.41 -2.36 10.26
C LEU A 35 1.29 -1.38 10.66
N ARG A 36 0.01 -1.67 10.36
CA ARG A 36 -1.09 -0.73 10.64
C ARG A 36 -1.33 -0.55 12.13
N LYS A 37 -1.48 0.71 12.54
CA LYS A 37 -1.79 1.11 13.92
C LYS A 37 -3.30 1.31 14.18
N GLY A 38 -4.14 1.30 13.13
CA GLY A 38 -5.59 1.23 13.26
C GLY A 38 -6.31 2.57 13.47
N GLU A 39 -5.81 3.65 12.86
CA GLU A 39 -6.60 4.86 12.65
C GLU A 39 -7.59 4.65 11.50
N THR A 40 -8.87 4.91 11.75
CA THR A 40 -9.97 4.67 10.79
C THR A 40 -10.74 5.93 10.44
N ARG A 41 -10.46 7.05 11.12
CA ARG A 41 -11.11 8.33 10.84
C ARG A 41 -10.61 8.91 9.52
N ALA A 42 -11.48 9.69 8.87
CA ALA A 42 -11.11 10.46 7.70
C ALA A 42 -10.16 11.61 8.09
N THR A 43 -9.22 11.94 7.21
CA THR A 43 -8.39 13.14 7.35
C THR A 43 -9.22 14.40 7.13
N LEU A 44 -8.77 15.54 7.66
CA LEU A 44 -9.38 16.84 7.37
C LEU A 44 -9.32 17.16 5.87
N ASP A 45 -10.29 17.96 5.41
CA ASP A 45 -10.32 18.46 4.03
C ASP A 45 -9.12 19.40 3.80
N PRO A 46 -8.25 19.13 2.83
CA PRO A 46 -7.13 20.00 2.48
C PRO A 46 -7.53 21.44 2.16
N ASN A 47 -8.77 21.68 1.72
CA ASN A 47 -9.28 23.03 1.41
C ASN A 47 -9.49 23.90 2.64
N LEU A 48 -9.39 23.35 3.86
CA LEU A 48 -9.40 24.13 5.10
C LEU A 48 -8.11 24.94 5.30
N PHE A 49 -7.04 24.62 4.57
CA PHE A 49 -5.73 25.23 4.75
C PHE A 49 -5.37 26.16 3.57
N THR A 50 -4.91 27.36 3.90
CA THR A 50 -4.44 28.36 2.92
C THR A 50 -2.95 28.21 2.59
N ASP A 51 -2.13 27.76 3.54
CA ASP A 51 -0.73 27.45 3.28
C ASP A 51 -0.63 26.28 2.29
N ALA A 52 0.11 26.50 1.20
CA ALA A 52 0.21 25.54 0.11
C ALA A 52 0.87 24.22 0.53
N ARG A 53 1.82 24.25 1.47
CA ARG A 53 2.52 23.05 1.94
C ARG A 53 1.62 22.24 2.86
N THR A 54 0.95 22.89 3.80
CA THR A 54 -0.03 22.24 4.69
C THR A 54 -1.17 21.62 3.87
N LYS A 55 -1.74 22.37 2.93
CA LYS A 55 -2.77 21.85 2.02
C LYS A 55 -2.27 20.62 1.25
N ARG A 56 -1.05 20.65 0.72
CA ARG A 56 -0.48 19.48 0.03
C ARG A 56 -0.27 18.30 0.98
N ALA A 57 0.16 18.52 2.21
CA ALA A 57 0.37 17.46 3.19
C ALA A 57 -0.95 16.73 3.53
N TYR A 58 -2.03 17.49 3.80
CA TYR A 58 -3.36 16.90 4.04
C TYR A 58 -3.90 16.18 2.80
N GLN A 59 -3.61 16.68 1.59
CA GLN A 59 -3.99 16.01 0.35
C GLN A 59 -3.27 14.65 0.22
N ILE A 60 -1.98 14.58 0.54
CA ILE A 60 -1.23 13.31 0.55
C ILE A 60 -1.80 12.36 1.60
N ALA A 61 -2.10 12.86 2.81
CA ALA A 61 -2.68 12.03 3.86
C ALA A 61 -4.01 11.40 3.46
N LYS A 62 -4.83 12.13 2.69
CA LYS A 62 -6.07 11.63 2.08
C LYS A 62 -5.84 10.61 0.96
N GLU A 63 -4.78 10.77 0.17
CA GLU A 63 -4.43 9.89 -0.96
C GLU A 63 -3.84 8.54 -0.51
N ILE A 64 -3.03 8.55 0.55
CA ILE A 64 -2.30 7.37 1.03
C ILE A 64 -2.48 7.12 2.55
N PRO A 65 -3.72 7.09 3.07
CA PRO A 65 -3.97 6.98 4.51
C PRO A 65 -3.32 5.73 5.12
N TRP A 66 -3.29 4.65 4.34
CA TRP A 66 -2.67 3.39 4.74
C TRP A 66 -1.17 3.53 5.00
N VAL A 67 -0.45 4.35 4.23
CA VAL A 67 0.99 4.56 4.48
C VAL A 67 1.18 5.27 5.81
N LEU A 68 0.40 6.33 6.06
CA LEU A 68 0.51 7.11 7.28
C LEU A 68 0.05 6.33 8.51
N ASP A 69 -0.92 5.43 8.37
CA ASP A 69 -1.33 4.54 9.47
C ASP A 69 -0.30 3.45 9.78
N SER A 70 0.70 3.26 8.91
CA SER A 70 1.84 2.38 9.16
C SER A 70 3.05 3.09 9.76
N ILE A 71 2.97 4.41 9.97
CA ILE A 71 4.10 5.23 10.41
C ILE A 71 3.83 5.75 11.80
N TYR A 72 4.82 5.60 12.67
CA TYR A 72 4.84 6.25 13.97
C TYR A 72 5.09 7.76 13.82
N CYS A 73 4.35 8.57 14.58
CA CYS A 73 4.43 10.03 14.44
C CYS A 73 5.71 10.60 15.05
N TYR A 74 6.39 11.51 14.33
CA TYR A 74 7.63 12.14 14.81
C TYR A 74 7.43 12.91 16.14
N CYS A 75 6.23 13.44 16.36
CA CYS A 75 5.90 14.22 17.56
C CYS A 75 5.75 13.36 18.83
N MET A 76 5.78 12.01 18.72
CA MET A 76 5.52 11.11 19.85
C MET A 76 4.15 11.37 20.50
N CYS A 77 3.14 11.61 19.65
CA CYS A 77 1.77 11.91 20.09
C CYS A 77 1.03 10.67 20.62
N GLU A 78 1.55 9.47 20.38
CA GLU A 78 1.01 8.21 20.92
C GLU A 78 1.17 8.17 22.43
N GLU A 79 2.31 8.67 22.93
CA GLU A 79 2.66 8.77 24.34
C GLU A 79 2.10 10.03 25.01
N SER A 80 1.70 11.02 24.21
CA SER A 80 1.18 12.28 24.73
C SER A 80 -0.15 12.04 25.47
N PRO A 81 -0.27 12.46 26.74
CA PRO A 81 -1.52 12.34 27.49
C PRO A 81 -2.64 13.24 26.94
N VAL A 82 -2.30 14.24 26.12
CA VAL A 82 -3.23 15.21 25.55
C VAL A 82 -3.80 14.73 24.21
N PHE A 83 -2.94 14.21 23.31
CA PHE A 83 -3.35 13.87 21.94
C PHE A 83 -3.74 12.40 21.76
N LYS A 84 -2.94 11.47 22.29
CA LYS A 84 -3.15 10.01 22.19
C LYS A 84 -3.42 9.53 20.75
N HIS A 85 -2.64 10.05 19.80
CA HIS A 85 -2.72 9.69 18.38
C HIS A 85 -2.11 8.31 18.14
N LYS A 86 -2.75 7.46 17.35
CA LYS A 86 -2.32 6.06 17.16
C LYS A 86 -1.17 5.91 16.17
N SER A 87 -1.14 6.78 15.16
CA SER A 87 -0.18 6.79 14.06
C SER A 87 0.00 8.20 13.53
N LEU A 88 0.90 8.36 12.55
CA LEU A 88 1.01 9.61 11.81
C LEU A 88 -0.33 10.00 11.15
N LEU A 89 -1.15 9.04 10.72
CA LEU A 89 -2.47 9.33 10.16
C LEU A 89 -3.36 10.09 11.15
N SER A 90 -3.31 9.72 12.43
CA SER A 90 -4.09 10.40 13.48
C SER A 90 -3.77 11.89 13.60
N CYS A 91 -2.59 12.37 13.16
CA CYS A 91 -2.28 13.81 13.15
C CYS A 91 -3.00 14.59 12.04
N TYR A 92 -3.51 13.89 11.03
CA TYR A 92 -4.20 14.48 9.87
C TYR A 92 -5.71 14.39 9.96
N VAL A 93 -6.25 13.68 10.96
CA VAL A 93 -7.71 13.64 11.23
C VAL A 93 -8.19 14.86 12.02
N ASP A 94 -7.24 15.57 12.63
CA ASP A 94 -7.41 16.90 13.23
C ASP A 94 -6.36 17.86 12.65
N ASN A 95 -6.24 19.06 13.21
CA ASN A 95 -5.35 20.11 12.71
C ASN A 95 -3.91 20.03 13.27
N HIS A 96 -3.54 18.94 13.96
CA HIS A 96 -2.23 18.87 14.62
C HIS A 96 -1.07 18.86 13.60
N ALA A 97 -1.22 18.19 12.45
CA ALA A 97 -0.20 18.22 11.40
C ALA A 97 0.00 19.61 10.75
N ALA A 98 -0.84 20.60 11.09
CA ALA A 98 -0.74 21.99 10.63
C ALA A 98 -0.13 22.95 11.66
N MET A 99 0.33 22.46 12.81
CA MET A 99 0.90 23.25 13.92
C MET A 99 2.42 23.36 13.83
#